data_AF-A0A2C1K7N2-F1
#
_entry.id   AF-A0A2C1K7N2-F1
#
_cell.length_a   1.000
_cell.length_b   1.000
_cell.length_c   1.000
_cell.angle_alpha   90.00
_cell.angle_beta   90.00
_cell.angle_gamma   90.00
#
_symmetry.space_group_name_H-M   'P 1'
#
loop_
_entity.id
_entity.type
_entity.pdbx_description
1 polymer ?
#
loop_
_entity_poly.entity_id
_entity_poly.type
_entity_poly.pdbx_seq_one_letter_code
_entity_poly.pdbx_strand_id
1 'polypeptide(L)'
;MEENKPLIQFEDDTILPKLPSDSNMNEWMLEFLSFIQQWGLIACVIFCLICLVQVQYFKARKNPQASRFWKFIAWGMAFLTVFCAVFPYVVLRFY
;
A
#
# COMPACT_ATOMS: atom_id res chain seq x y z
N MET A 1 -45.29 -9.15 -11.14
CA MET A 1 -44.70 -9.34 -9.79
C MET A 1 -43.26 -9.70 -10.03
N GLU A 2 -42.43 -8.66 -10.13
CA GLU A 2 -41.00 -8.79 -10.37
C GLU A 2 -40.24 -8.35 -9.11
N GLU A 3 -39.11 -9.02 -8.92
CA GLU A 3 -38.00 -8.68 -8.02
C GLU A 3 -38.17 -8.88 -6.51
N ASN A 4 -37.51 -9.93 -6.01
CA ASN A 4 -36.34 -9.72 -5.16
C ASN A 4 -35.47 -10.99 -5.17
N LYS A 5 -34.49 -11.07 -6.07
CA LYS A 5 -33.41 -12.07 -5.96
C LYS A 5 -32.52 -11.64 -4.79
N PRO A 6 -32.10 -12.57 -3.90
CA PRO A 6 -31.22 -12.21 -2.80
C PRO A 6 -29.94 -11.59 -3.36
N LEU A 7 -29.69 -10.34 -2.94
CA LEU A 7 -28.43 -9.64 -3.14
C LEU A 7 -27.31 -10.62 -2.82
N ILE A 8 -26.47 -10.86 -3.83
CA ILE A 8 -25.24 -11.63 -3.74
C ILE A 8 -24.54 -11.23 -2.43
N GLN A 9 -24.54 -12.13 -1.45
CA GLN A 9 -23.68 -11.99 -0.28
C GLN A 9 -22.28 -12.09 -0.83
N PHE A 10 -21.62 -10.94 -0.98
CA PHE A 10 -20.20 -10.88 -1.27
C PHE A 10 -19.52 -11.65 -0.14
N GLU A 11 -19.09 -12.85 -0.46
CA GLU A 11 -18.27 -13.71 0.37
C GLU A 11 -17.14 -12.85 0.91
N ASP A 12 -17.08 -12.73 2.24
CA ASP A 12 -16.23 -11.80 2.98
C ASP A 12 -14.87 -11.60 2.30
N ASP A 13 -14.68 -10.42 1.72
CA ASP A 13 -13.40 -9.92 1.22
C ASP A 13 -12.43 -9.85 2.42
N THR A 14 -11.85 -11.00 2.75
CA THR A 14 -11.03 -11.28 3.94
C THR A 14 -9.69 -10.55 3.91
N ILE A 15 -9.48 -9.74 2.88
CA ILE A 15 -8.25 -8.99 2.61
C ILE A 15 -8.36 -7.57 3.17
N LEU A 16 -9.56 -6.96 3.25
CA LEU A 16 -9.72 -5.58 3.72
C LEU A 16 -10.33 -5.54 5.13
N PRO A 17 -9.79 -4.72 6.06
CA PRO A 17 -10.36 -4.59 7.39
C PRO A 17 -11.78 -4.02 7.28
N LYS A 18 -12.76 -4.74 7.85
CA LYS A 18 -14.18 -4.37 7.82
C LYS A 18 -14.39 -3.01 8.49
N LEU A 19 -15.22 -2.14 7.92
CA LEU A 19 -15.56 -0.84 8.51
C LEU A 19 -16.05 -1.03 9.95
N PRO A 20 -15.51 -0.28 10.94
CA PRO A 20 -15.82 -0.53 12.34
C PRO A 20 -17.22 -0.04 12.72
N SER A 21 -17.86 -0.74 13.65
CA SER A 21 -18.89 -0.15 14.52
C SER A 21 -18.21 0.71 15.61
N ASP A 22 -18.86 1.77 16.08
CA ASP A 22 -18.27 2.79 16.97
C ASP A 22 -17.59 2.25 18.24
N SER A 23 -17.93 1.04 18.69
CA SER A 23 -17.34 0.38 19.86
C SER A 23 -15.94 -0.22 19.62
N ASN A 24 -15.55 -0.50 18.37
CA ASN A 24 -14.36 -1.30 18.04
C ASN A 24 -13.34 -0.51 17.20
N MET A 25 -13.39 0.83 17.20
CA MET A 25 -12.47 1.66 16.41
C MET A 25 -10.99 1.40 16.72
N ASN A 26 -10.63 1.07 17.97
CA ASN A 26 -9.24 0.82 18.36
C ASN A 26 -8.69 -0.49 17.77
N GLU A 27 -9.49 -1.57 17.80
CA GLU A 27 -9.13 -2.84 17.16
C GLU A 27 -9.02 -2.67 15.65
N TRP A 28 -9.97 -1.98 15.03
CA TRP A 28 -9.91 -1.67 13.61
C TRP A 28 -8.68 -0.85 13.23
N MET A 29 -8.30 0.14 14.05
CA MET A 29 -7.11 0.95 13.79
C MET A 29 -5.83 0.10 13.86
N LEU A 30 -5.73 -0.82 14.81
CA LEU A 30 -4.60 -1.76 14.92
C LEU A 30 -4.55 -2.73 13.74
N GLU A 31 -5.70 -3.29 13.33
CA GLU A 31 -5.80 -4.16 12.15
C GLU A 31 -5.44 -3.41 10.86
N PHE A 32 -5.91 -2.18 10.71
CA PHE A 32 -5.59 -1.32 9.58
C PHE A 32 -4.11 -0.94 9.54
N LEU A 33 -3.51 -0.62 10.69
CA LEU A 33 -2.07 -0.38 10.78
C LEU A 33 -1.27 -1.62 10.37
N SER A 34 -1.65 -2.79 10.88
CA SER A 34 -1.03 -4.07 10.54
C SER A 34 -1.15 -4.38 9.05
N PHE A 35 -2.33 -4.14 8.47
CA PHE A 35 -2.59 -4.30 7.05
C PHE A 35 -1.72 -3.38 6.20
N ILE A 36 -1.68 -2.08 6.49
CA ILE A 36 -0.82 -1.12 5.79
C ILE A 36 0.66 -1.48 5.94
N GLN A 37 1.07 -1.92 7.12
CA GLN A 37 2.47 -2.29 7.34
C GLN A 37 2.86 -3.50 6.49
N GLN A 38 2.08 -4.58 6.48
CA GLN A 38 2.41 -5.76 5.66
C GLN A 38 2.27 -5.48 4.17
N TRP A 39 1.10 -5.03 3.73
CA TRP A 39 0.79 -4.91 2.31
C TRP A 39 1.38 -3.65 1.68
N GLY A 40 1.43 -2.55 2.43
CA GLY A 40 2.05 -1.31 1.98
C GLY A 40 3.56 -1.45 1.79
N LEU A 41 4.26 -2.17 2.67
CA LEU A 41 5.69 -2.46 2.49
C LEU A 41 5.93 -3.32 1.25
N ILE A 42 5.17 -4.41 1.09
CA ILE A 42 5.28 -5.30 -0.07
C ILE A 42 5.03 -4.52 -1.36
N ALA A 43 3.97 -3.71 -1.40
CA ALA A 43 3.65 -2.88 -2.56
C ALA A 43 4.78 -1.89 -2.89
N CYS A 44 5.36 -1.22 -1.88
CA CYS A 44 6.46 -0.29 -2.09
C CYS A 44 7.72 -0.99 -2.63
N VAL A 45 8.05 -2.18 -2.11
CA VAL A 45 9.20 -2.98 -2.59
C VAL A 45 9.01 -3.38 -4.05
N ILE A 46 7.83 -3.90 -4.42
CA ILE A 46 7.50 -4.28 -5.80
C ILE A 46 7.62 -3.05 -6.72
N PHE A 47 7.08 -1.90 -6.32
CA PHE A 47 7.16 -0.67 -7.11
C PHE A 47 8.60 -0.18 -7.27
N CYS A 48 9.44 -0.28 -6.23
CA CYS A 48 10.87 0.02 -6.31
C CYS A 48 11.57 -0.85 -7.37
N LEU A 49 11.29 -2.15 -7.42
CA LEU A 49 11.85 -3.06 -8.42
C LEU A 49 11.43 -2.67 -9.83
N ILE A 50 10.14 -2.35 -10.04
CA ILE A 50 9.63 -1.87 -11.33
C ILE A 50 10.36 -0.59 -11.76
N CYS A 51 10.53 0.36 -10.83
CA CYS A 51 11.26 1.61 -11.11
C CYS A 51 12.70 1.34 -11.50
N LEU A 52 13.40 0.41 -10.85
CA LEU A 52 14.78 0.04 -11.21
C LEU A 52 14.87 -0.56 -12.61
N VAL A 53 13.92 -1.42 -13.00
CA VAL A 53 13.84 -1.96 -14.37
C VAL A 53 13.63 -0.83 -15.38
N GLN A 54 12.71 0.10 -15.10
CA GLN A 54 12.47 1.26 -15.96
C GLN A 54 13.71 2.15 -16.08
N VAL A 55 14.45 2.39 -14.98
CA VAL A 55 15.70 3.16 -15.00
C VAL A 55 16.71 2.53 -15.97
N GLN A 56 16.89 1.21 -15.94
CA GLN A 56 17.80 0.51 -16.85
C GLN A 56 17.31 0.56 -18.30
N TYR A 57 16.00 0.39 -18.52
CA TYR A 57 15.39 0.49 -19.84
C TYR A 57 15.63 1.86 -20.49
N PHE A 58 15.35 2.94 -19.76
CA PHE A 58 15.57 4.30 -20.27
C PHE A 58 17.04 4.68 -20.38
N LYS A 59 17.92 4.08 -19.56
CA LYS A 59 19.38 4.20 -19.70
C LYS A 59 19.85 3.56 -21.01
N ALA A 60 19.33 2.40 -21.38
CA ALA A 60 19.63 1.75 -22.66
C ALA A 60 19.14 2.57 -23.87
N ARG A 61 17.98 3.24 -23.74
CA ARG A 61 17.46 4.18 -24.75
C ARG A 61 18.19 5.53 -24.82
N LYS A 62 19.26 5.74 -24.04
CA LYS A 62 20.02 7.00 -23.96
C LYS A 62 19.14 8.23 -23.69
N ASN A 63 18.04 8.08 -22.95
CA ASN A 63 17.21 9.20 -22.51
C ASN A 63 17.52 9.56 -21.04
N PRO A 64 18.45 10.51 -20.79
CA PRO A 64 18.91 10.82 -19.45
C PRO A 64 17.83 11.50 -18.58
N GLN A 65 16.89 12.23 -19.18
CA GLN A 65 15.84 12.93 -18.44
C GLN A 65 14.84 11.93 -17.83
N ALA A 66 14.35 10.98 -18.63
CA ALA A 66 13.47 9.92 -18.15
C ALA A 66 14.16 9.04 -17.09
N SER A 67 15.44 8.72 -17.29
CA SER A 67 16.21 7.93 -16.30
C SER A 67 16.33 8.63 -14.95
N ARG A 68 16.54 9.97 -14.92
CA ARG A 68 16.57 10.76 -13.67
C ARG A 68 15.21 10.80 -12.99
N PHE A 69 14.12 10.94 -13.75
CA PHE A 69 12.76 10.94 -13.22
C PHE A 69 12.42 9.61 -12.53
N TRP A 70 12.68 8.48 -13.19
CA TRP A 70 12.44 7.16 -12.59
C TRP A 70 13.32 6.87 -11.37
N LYS A 71 14.56 7.40 -11.35
CA LYS A 71 15.41 7.35 -10.14
C LYS A 71 14.82 8.15 -8.99
N PHE A 72 14.30 9.35 -9.26
CA PHE A 72 13.65 10.16 -8.23
C PHE A 72 12.42 9.46 -7.64
N ILE A 73 11.59 8.85 -8.50
CA ILE A 73 10.45 8.04 -8.05
C ILE A 73 10.92 6.84 -7.19
N ALA A 74 11.96 6.13 -7.62
CA ALA A 74 12.51 5.01 -6.83
C ALA A 74 12.98 5.46 -5.45
N TRP A 75 13.63 6.61 -5.35
CA TRP A 75 14.01 7.21 -4.06
C TRP A 75 12.80 7.61 -3.21
N GLY A 76 11.76 8.17 -3.82
CA GLY A 76 10.50 8.47 -3.15
C GLY A 76 9.82 7.21 -2.59
N MET A 77 9.82 6.13 -3.35
CA MET A 77 9.29 4.83 -2.91
C MET A 77 10.12 4.20 -1.79
N ALA A 78 11.45 4.32 -1.84
CA ALA A 78 12.30 3.90 -0.74
C ALA A 78 12.00 4.69 0.55
N PHE A 79 11.80 6.00 0.44
CA PHE A 79 11.38 6.84 1.57
C PHE A 79 10.00 6.42 2.12
N LEU A 80 9.02 6.20 1.26
CA LEU A 80 7.69 5.68 1.63
C LEU A 80 7.78 4.32 2.33
N THR A 81 8.68 3.45 1.88
CA THR A 81 8.92 2.15 2.53
C THR A 81 9.39 2.34 3.96
N VAL A 82 10.39 3.20 4.18
CA VAL A 82 10.89 3.52 5.53
C VAL A 82 9.79 4.17 6.37
N PHE A 83 9.00 5.07 5.80
CA PHE A 83 7.89 5.70 6.49
C PHE A 83 6.85 4.66 6.94
N CYS A 84 6.38 3.79 6.04
CA CYS A 84 5.43 2.71 6.39
C CYS A 84 6.01 1.71 7.41
N ALA A 85 7.33 1.51 7.43
CA ALA A 85 7.98 0.67 8.43
C ALA A 85 8.01 1.34 9.81
N VAL A 86 8.27 2.66 9.88
CA VAL A 86 8.47 3.39 11.14
C VAL A 86 7.17 3.92 11.72
N PHE A 87 6.24 4.37 10.87
CA PHE A 87 4.93 4.93 11.26
C PHE A 87 4.18 4.10 12.30
N PRO A 88 4.02 2.76 12.16
CA PRO A 88 3.31 1.97 13.17
C PRO A 88 3.97 2.00 14.55
N TYR A 89 5.30 2.04 14.64
CA TYR A 89 6.00 2.16 15.92
C TYR A 89 5.78 3.52 16.59
N VAL A 90 5.62 4.59 15.80
CA VAL A 90 5.31 5.92 16.32
C VAL A 90 3.88 5.95 16.86
N VAL A 91 2.91 5.43 16.09
CA VAL A 91 1.50 5.40 16.47
C VAL A 91 1.28 4.52 17.71
N LEU A 92 1.90 3.34 17.77
CA LEU A 92 1.86 2.43 18.93
C LEU A 92 2.44 3.05 20.21
N ARG A 93 3.23 4.12 20.12
CA ARG A 93 3.78 4.80 21.30
C ARG A 93 2.78 5.79 21.93
N PHE A 94 1.83 6.28 21.13
CA PHE A 94 0.81 7.24 21.58
C PHE A 94 -0.52 6.58 21.91
N TYR A 95 -0.64 5.28 21.64
CA TYR A 95 -1.73 4.40 22.05
C TYR A 95 -1.31 3.60 23.30
#